data_AF-A0A9X0HUC4-F1
#
_entry.id   AF-A0A9X0HUC4-F1
#
_cell.length_a   1.000
_cell.length_b   1.000
_cell.length_c   1.000
_cell.angle_alpha   90.00
_cell.angle_beta   90.00
_cell.angle_gamma   90.00
#
_symmetry.space_group_name_H-M   'P 1'
#
loop_
_entity.id
_entity.type
_entity.pdbx_description
1 polymer ?
#
loop_
_entity_poly.entity_id
_entity_poly.type
_entity_poly.pdbx_seq_one_letter_code
_entity_poly.pdbx_strand_id
1 'polypeptide(L)'
;MVAPYPAAPTSEVLHPFGVFAHAPVRVTDHLADTTRSATMAKLSTPPSAELTAELDGAGEWLDLPADEILLAALTRTVARTLGDGVVPVDIASERGALLDAVPMVCATPQQASANEMLATVHRTLAAASEHVTAEPSDVYFNYIGQASEQAPVQETPPALGHALEVRVYRADGDVHIDWWYDTTRFEAYTVEELSEQFRLALIEMTSDALPPQ
;
A
#
# COMPACT_ATOMS: atom_id res chain seq x y z
N MET A 1 -6.50 -13.76 -57.94
CA MET A 1 -5.54 -12.76 -57.40
C MET A 1 -6.33 -11.94 -56.38
N VAL A 2 -6.29 -12.36 -55.11
CA VAL A 2 -7.08 -11.74 -54.02
C VAL A 2 -6.14 -10.78 -53.28
N ALA A 3 -6.52 -9.51 -53.20
CA ALA A 3 -5.74 -8.49 -52.49
C ALA A 3 -5.80 -8.70 -50.97
N PRO A 4 -4.70 -8.52 -50.22
CA PRO A 4 -4.71 -8.62 -48.77
C PRO A 4 -5.41 -7.40 -48.16
N TYR A 5 -6.31 -7.66 -47.21
CA TYR A 5 -6.97 -6.66 -46.39
C TYR A 5 -5.97 -6.13 -45.34
N PRO A 6 -5.67 -4.82 -45.27
CA PRO A 6 -4.81 -4.29 -44.21
C PRO A 6 -5.57 -4.28 -42.89
N ALA A 7 -5.04 -4.97 -41.89
CA ALA A 7 -5.50 -4.86 -40.51
C ALA A 7 -5.30 -3.41 -40.03
N ALA A 8 -6.38 -2.79 -39.55
CA ALA A 8 -6.30 -1.49 -38.92
C ALA A 8 -5.52 -1.60 -37.60
N PRO A 9 -4.65 -0.63 -37.26
CA PRO A 9 -4.00 -0.62 -35.96
C PRO A 9 -5.06 -0.40 -34.89
N THR A 10 -5.22 -1.38 -34.00
CA THR A 10 -5.89 -1.21 -32.72
C THR A 10 -5.15 -0.11 -31.96
N SER A 11 -5.71 1.10 -31.96
CA SER A 11 -5.38 2.10 -30.94
C SER A 11 -5.88 1.53 -29.62
N GLU A 12 -4.97 0.95 -28.86
CA GLU A 12 -5.16 0.67 -27.45
C GLU A 12 -5.34 2.03 -26.78
N VAL A 13 -6.60 2.36 -26.47
CA VAL A 13 -6.92 3.55 -25.73
C VAL A 13 -6.47 3.28 -24.30
N LEU A 14 -5.27 3.72 -23.96
CA LEU A 14 -4.88 3.95 -22.58
C LEU A 14 -5.86 5.00 -22.05
N HIS A 15 -6.90 4.51 -21.39
CA HIS A 15 -7.76 5.38 -20.60
C HIS A 15 -6.89 5.85 -19.44
N PRO A 16 -6.50 7.14 -19.37
CA PRO A 16 -5.93 7.65 -18.13
C PRO A 16 -6.92 7.30 -17.03
N PHE A 17 -6.41 6.86 -15.86
CA PHE A 17 -7.23 6.55 -14.68
C PHE A 17 -8.22 7.69 -14.42
N GLY A 18 -9.40 7.52 -15.01
CA GLY A 18 -10.44 8.51 -15.01
C GLY A 18 -11.04 8.53 -13.63
N VAL A 19 -11.60 9.68 -13.26
CA VAL A 19 -12.46 9.86 -12.10
C VAL A 19 -13.74 9.05 -12.30
N PHE A 20 -13.64 7.72 -12.27
CA PHE A 20 -14.77 6.82 -12.10
C PHE A 20 -14.96 6.63 -10.61
N ALA A 21 -16.21 6.51 -10.18
CA ALA A 21 -16.50 6.10 -8.81
C ALA A 21 -16.01 4.65 -8.64
N HIS A 22 -14.77 4.49 -8.18
CA HIS A 22 -14.23 3.19 -7.82
C HIS A 22 -15.06 2.62 -6.66
N ALA A 23 -15.46 1.36 -6.76
CA ALA A 23 -16.15 0.67 -5.68
C ALA A 23 -15.22 0.55 -4.47
N PRO A 24 -15.74 0.66 -3.23
CA PRO A 24 -14.93 0.42 -2.05
C PRO A 24 -14.50 -1.05 -2.02
N VAL A 25 -13.21 -1.30 -1.80
CA VAL A 25 -12.70 -2.66 -1.56
C VAL A 25 -12.90 -2.98 -0.09
N ARG A 26 -13.48 -4.16 0.18
CA ARG A 26 -13.60 -4.67 1.54
C ARG A 26 -12.28 -5.36 1.92
N VAL A 27 -11.59 -4.80 2.91
CA VAL A 27 -10.26 -5.31 3.29
C VAL A 27 -10.34 -6.49 4.27
N THR A 28 -11.37 -6.53 5.12
CA THR A 28 -11.52 -7.56 6.17
C THR A 28 -12.26 -8.81 5.69
N ASP A 29 -11.95 -9.99 6.23
CA ASP A 29 -12.68 -11.24 5.97
C ASP A 29 -14.06 -11.30 6.63
N HIS A 30 -14.16 -10.78 7.86
CA HIS A 30 -15.39 -10.75 8.67
C HIS A 30 -15.82 -9.31 8.99
N LEU A 31 -17.13 -9.09 9.16
CA LEU A 31 -17.63 -7.79 9.61
C LEU A 31 -17.27 -7.59 11.07
N ALA A 32 -17.02 -6.33 11.46
CA ALA A 32 -16.75 -6.00 12.85
C ALA A 32 -17.94 -6.40 13.74
N ASP A 33 -17.66 -7.20 14.77
CA ASP A 33 -18.60 -7.46 15.85
C ASP A 33 -18.38 -6.41 16.94
N THR A 34 -19.28 -5.43 17.02
CA THR A 34 -19.18 -4.30 17.95
C THR A 34 -19.25 -4.71 19.43
N THR A 35 -19.58 -5.97 19.72
CA THR A 35 -19.62 -6.51 21.08
C THR A 35 -18.31 -7.16 21.52
N ARG A 36 -17.38 -7.41 20.58
CA ARG A 36 -16.10 -8.06 20.85
C ARG A 36 -14.97 -7.04 20.77
N SER A 37 -14.10 -7.03 21.77
CA SER A 37 -12.87 -6.24 21.71
C SER A 37 -11.92 -6.81 20.65
N ALA A 38 -11.29 -5.93 19.86
CA ALA A 38 -10.28 -6.31 18.89
C ALA A 38 -9.17 -7.14 19.55
N THR A 39 -8.76 -8.23 18.90
CA THR A 39 -7.64 -9.06 19.36
C THR A 39 -6.58 -9.04 18.28
N MET A 40 -5.45 -8.40 18.58
CA MET A 40 -4.40 -8.20 17.57
C MET A 40 -3.40 -9.35 17.56
N ALA A 41 -3.15 -9.89 16.38
CA ALA A 41 -2.00 -10.74 16.10
C ALA A 41 -0.97 -9.98 15.25
N LYS A 42 0.28 -10.41 15.34
CA LYS A 42 1.40 -9.85 14.57
C LYS A 42 1.96 -10.90 13.62
N LEU A 43 2.13 -10.53 12.36
CA LEU A 43 2.95 -11.24 11.38
C LEU A 43 4.09 -10.30 10.94
N SER A 44 5.34 -10.67 11.22
CA SER A 44 6.51 -9.95 10.71
C SER A 44 6.99 -10.56 9.41
N THR A 45 7.15 -9.74 8.38
CA THR A 45 7.86 -10.15 7.17
C THR A 45 9.36 -10.30 7.50
N PRO A 46 10.02 -11.40 7.10
CA PRO A 46 11.45 -11.56 7.30
C PRO A 46 12.25 -10.39 6.68
N PRO A 47 13.28 -9.86 7.37
CA PRO A 47 14.15 -8.83 6.80
C PRO A 47 14.78 -9.31 5.49
N SER A 48 14.90 -8.40 4.53
CA SER A 48 15.47 -8.68 3.22
C SER A 48 16.38 -7.54 2.78
N ALA A 49 17.68 -7.84 2.69
CA ALA A 49 18.67 -6.91 2.16
C ALA A 49 18.40 -6.55 0.69
N GLU A 50 17.85 -7.49 -0.08
CA GLU A 50 17.46 -7.28 -1.48
C GLU A 50 16.32 -6.26 -1.55
N LEU A 51 15.24 -6.48 -0.80
CA LEU A 51 14.10 -5.55 -0.75
C LEU A 51 14.49 -4.16 -0.24
N THR A 52 15.45 -4.12 0.69
CA THR A 52 16.00 -2.87 1.22
C THR A 52 16.76 -2.11 0.12
N ALA A 53 17.66 -2.79 -0.59
CA ALA A 53 18.44 -2.20 -1.67
C ALA A 53 17.55 -1.73 -2.84
N GLU A 54 16.52 -2.49 -3.18
CA GLU A 54 15.51 -2.12 -4.16
C GLU A 54 14.78 -0.82 -3.77
N LEU A 55 14.30 -0.72 -2.53
CA LEU A 55 13.61 0.47 -2.04
C LEU A 55 14.53 1.69 -2.00
N ASP A 56 15.77 1.54 -1.52
CA ASP A 56 16.75 2.62 -1.46
C ASP A 56 17.12 3.11 -2.88
N GLY A 57 17.46 2.18 -3.76
CA GLY A 57 17.82 2.50 -5.14
C GLY A 57 16.67 3.17 -5.91
N ALA A 58 15.44 2.70 -5.73
CA ALA A 58 14.27 3.31 -6.36
C ALA A 58 13.96 4.70 -5.80
N GLY A 59 14.10 4.91 -4.48
CA GLY A 59 13.91 6.23 -3.88
C GLY A 59 14.88 7.27 -4.46
N GLU A 60 16.17 6.90 -4.59
CA GLU A 60 17.18 7.75 -5.21
C GLU A 60 16.96 7.96 -6.72
N TRP A 61 16.61 6.90 -7.46
CA TRP A 61 16.47 6.94 -8.91
C TRP A 61 15.20 7.67 -9.38
N LEU A 62 14.09 7.50 -8.66
CA LEU A 62 12.79 8.08 -9.01
C LEU A 62 12.59 9.47 -8.39
N ASP A 63 13.45 9.89 -7.46
CA ASP A 63 13.27 11.08 -6.61
C ASP A 63 11.92 11.04 -5.88
N LEU A 64 11.57 9.84 -5.37
CA LEU A 64 10.33 9.60 -4.65
C LEU A 64 10.62 9.20 -3.21
N PRO A 65 9.85 9.72 -2.25
CA PRO A 65 9.96 9.33 -0.86
C PRO A 65 9.49 7.87 -0.67
N ALA A 66 10.16 7.15 0.24
CA ALA A 66 9.96 5.72 0.43
C ALA A 66 8.51 5.35 0.80
N ASP A 67 7.80 6.22 1.53
CA ASP A 67 6.41 5.99 1.91
C ASP A 67 5.47 5.96 0.69
N GLU A 68 5.70 6.77 -0.34
CA GLU A 68 4.92 6.72 -1.59
C GLU A 68 5.13 5.41 -2.34
N ILE A 69 6.37 4.91 -2.41
CA ILE A 69 6.70 3.64 -3.04
C ILE A 69 6.05 2.48 -2.28
N LEU A 70 6.16 2.49 -0.95
CA LEU A 70 5.55 1.48 -0.07
C LEU A 70 4.02 1.50 -0.13
N LEU A 71 3.40 2.68 -0.20
CA LEU A 71 1.95 2.81 -0.35
C LEU A 71 1.47 2.32 -1.72
N ALA A 72 2.20 2.62 -2.79
CA ALA A 72 1.90 2.09 -4.13
C ALA A 72 2.00 0.56 -4.17
N ALA A 73 2.99 0.00 -3.48
CA ALA A 73 3.10 -1.45 -3.29
C ALA A 73 1.89 -1.99 -2.49
N LEU A 74 1.49 -1.35 -1.40
CA LEU A 74 0.35 -1.78 -0.57
C LEU A 74 -0.97 -1.79 -1.36
N THR A 75 -1.24 -0.76 -2.14
CA THR A 75 -2.49 -0.70 -2.93
C THR A 75 -2.48 -1.71 -4.07
N ARG A 76 -1.32 -1.95 -4.68
CA ARG A 76 -1.14 -3.03 -5.65
C ARG A 76 -1.35 -4.40 -5.01
N THR A 77 -0.87 -4.60 -3.80
CA THR A 77 -1.08 -5.81 -3.00
C THR A 77 -2.55 -6.06 -2.75
N VAL A 78 -3.28 -5.06 -2.24
CA VAL A 78 -4.73 -5.15 -2.03
C VAL A 78 -5.45 -5.51 -3.33
N ALA A 79 -5.08 -4.89 -4.45
CA ALA A 79 -5.69 -5.20 -5.74
C ALA A 79 -5.52 -6.67 -6.16
N ARG A 80 -4.34 -7.25 -5.87
CA ARG A 80 -4.03 -8.65 -6.21
C ARG A 80 -4.75 -9.66 -5.32
N THR A 81 -4.94 -9.33 -4.05
CA THR A 81 -5.44 -10.27 -3.03
C THR A 81 -6.93 -10.12 -2.75
N LEU A 82 -7.43 -8.88 -2.68
CA LEU A 82 -8.77 -8.53 -2.21
C LEU A 82 -9.64 -7.90 -3.30
N GLY A 83 -9.04 -7.46 -4.41
CA GLY A 83 -9.71 -6.89 -5.57
C GLY A 83 -9.42 -5.41 -5.77
N ASP A 84 -9.77 -4.92 -6.97
CA ASP A 84 -9.55 -3.53 -7.39
C ASP A 84 -10.67 -2.58 -6.90
N GLY A 85 -10.32 -1.31 -6.71
CA GLY A 85 -11.24 -0.29 -6.21
C GLY A 85 -10.54 0.79 -5.39
N VAL A 86 -11.21 1.32 -4.36
CA VAL A 86 -10.62 2.30 -3.44
C VAL A 86 -10.69 1.79 -2.01
N VAL A 87 -9.60 2.00 -1.27
CA VAL A 87 -9.51 1.74 0.17
C VAL A 87 -9.17 3.04 0.89
N PRO A 88 -9.96 3.49 1.89
CA PRO A 88 -9.54 4.55 2.78
C PRO A 88 -8.40 4.04 3.68
N VAL A 89 -7.30 4.80 3.73
CA VAL A 89 -6.12 4.46 4.53
C VAL A 89 -5.75 5.64 5.42
N ASP A 90 -5.58 5.37 6.71
CA ASP A 90 -4.98 6.34 7.63
C ASP A 90 -3.46 6.22 7.51
N ILE A 91 -2.76 7.34 7.30
CA ILE A 91 -1.36 7.35 6.89
C ILE A 91 -0.53 8.18 7.85
N ALA A 92 0.39 7.54 8.56
CA ALA A 92 1.46 8.20 9.29
C ALA A 92 2.79 7.98 8.56
N SER A 93 3.58 9.04 8.38
CA SER A 93 4.92 8.93 7.84
C SER A 93 5.83 10.07 8.33
N GLU A 94 7.10 10.04 7.90
CA GLU A 94 8.06 11.11 8.17
C GLU A 94 7.63 12.50 7.63
N ARG A 95 6.53 12.58 6.86
CA ARG A 95 5.93 13.83 6.37
C ARG A 95 5.34 14.72 7.47
N GLY A 96 5.03 14.17 8.63
CA GLY A 96 4.49 14.92 9.75
C GLY A 96 3.14 14.41 10.24
N ALA A 97 2.09 15.22 10.11
CA ALA A 97 0.77 14.92 10.68
C ALA A 97 0.14 13.66 10.06
N LEU A 98 -0.65 12.94 10.87
CA LEU A 98 -1.48 11.82 10.43
C LEU A 98 -2.47 12.30 9.37
N LEU A 99 -2.54 11.60 8.24
CA LEU A 99 -3.56 11.80 7.21
C LEU A 99 -4.68 10.79 7.40
N ASP A 100 -5.92 11.23 7.20
CA ASP A 100 -7.12 10.48 7.57
C ASP A 100 -7.93 10.03 6.36
N ALA A 101 -8.29 8.75 6.34
CA ALA A 101 -9.12 8.11 5.32
C ALA A 101 -8.73 8.47 3.88
N VAL A 102 -7.41 8.52 3.61
CA VAL A 102 -6.88 8.87 2.29
C VAL A 102 -7.38 7.84 1.28
N PRO A 103 -8.09 8.24 0.21
CA PRO A 103 -8.73 7.30 -0.71
C PRO A 103 -7.70 6.72 -1.69
N MET A 104 -7.12 5.58 -1.31
CA MET A 104 -6.07 4.94 -2.06
C MET A 104 -6.64 4.01 -3.14
N VAL A 105 -6.30 4.28 -4.41
CA VAL A 105 -6.73 3.46 -5.54
C VAL A 105 -5.93 2.16 -5.58
N CYS A 106 -6.64 1.04 -5.54
CA CYS A 106 -6.10 -0.31 -5.67
C CYS A 106 -6.38 -0.79 -7.09
N ALA A 107 -5.32 -1.00 -7.89
CA ALA A 107 -5.43 -1.41 -9.28
C ALA A 107 -4.41 -2.51 -9.61
N THR A 108 -4.83 -3.45 -10.46
CA THR A 108 -3.99 -4.54 -10.98
C THR A 108 -2.99 -4.03 -12.03
N PRO A 109 -1.93 -4.78 -12.38
CA PRO A 109 -0.97 -4.39 -13.42
C PRO A 109 -1.61 -4.13 -14.80
N GLN A 110 -2.73 -4.80 -15.09
CA GLN A 110 -3.47 -4.61 -16.34
C GLN A 110 -4.25 -3.30 -16.37
N GLN A 111 -4.59 -2.77 -15.20
CA GLN A 111 -5.27 -1.50 -15.06
C GLN A 111 -4.24 -0.37 -15.04
N ALA A 112 -3.19 -0.50 -14.20
CA ALA A 112 -2.17 0.53 -13.97
C ALA A 112 -0.76 -0.01 -14.16
N SER A 113 0.06 0.74 -14.88
CA SER A 113 1.51 0.60 -14.79
C SER A 113 2.04 1.05 -13.41
N ALA A 114 3.26 0.65 -13.06
CA ALA A 114 3.94 1.11 -11.84
C ALA A 114 4.05 2.65 -11.80
N ASN A 115 4.36 3.28 -12.93
CA ASN A 115 4.43 4.75 -13.05
C ASN A 115 3.08 5.42 -12.76
N GLU A 116 1.99 4.86 -13.30
CA GLU A 116 0.64 5.39 -13.06
C GLU A 116 0.21 5.21 -11.60
N MET A 117 0.57 4.08 -10.97
CA MET A 117 0.33 3.86 -9.54
C MET A 117 1.07 4.88 -8.68
N LEU A 118 2.39 5.02 -8.87
CA LEU A 118 3.22 5.97 -8.12
C LEU A 118 2.74 7.40 -8.31
N ALA A 119 2.49 7.82 -9.56
CA ALA A 119 1.98 9.15 -9.85
C ALA A 119 0.59 9.41 -9.24
N THR A 120 -0.24 8.37 -9.14
CA THR A 120 -1.56 8.47 -8.48
C THR A 120 -1.40 8.63 -6.98
N VAL A 121 -0.57 7.81 -6.33
CA VAL A 121 -0.26 7.92 -4.90
C VAL A 121 0.30 9.30 -4.57
N HIS A 122 1.28 9.78 -5.34
CA HIS A 122 1.87 11.11 -5.18
C HIS A 122 0.81 12.21 -5.17
N ARG A 123 -0.05 12.24 -6.20
CA ARG A 123 -1.12 13.25 -6.32
C ARG A 123 -2.14 13.14 -5.20
N THR A 124 -2.51 11.92 -4.79
CA THR A 124 -3.48 11.69 -3.71
C THR A 124 -2.93 12.19 -2.38
N LEU A 125 -1.67 11.89 -2.06
CA LEU A 125 -1.04 12.40 -0.83
C LEU A 125 -0.85 13.92 -0.85
N ALA A 126 -0.49 14.50 -2.00
CA ALA A 126 -0.35 15.95 -2.13
C ALA A 126 -1.68 16.71 -1.93
N ALA A 127 -2.82 16.04 -2.16
CA ALA A 127 -4.16 16.60 -1.95
C ALA A 127 -4.80 16.20 -0.61
N ALA A 128 -4.17 15.30 0.15
CA ALA A 128 -4.72 14.80 1.40
C ALA A 128 -4.72 15.88 2.51
N SER A 129 -5.63 15.73 3.46
CA SER A 129 -5.75 16.62 4.62
C SER A 129 -5.31 15.92 5.89
N GLU A 130 -4.80 16.69 6.85
CA GLU A 130 -4.46 16.21 8.19
C GLU A 130 -5.70 15.69 8.93
N HIS A 131 -5.50 14.75 9.84
CA HIS A 131 -6.56 14.07 10.57
C HIS A 131 -7.40 15.02 11.43
N VAL A 132 -8.71 15.05 11.18
CA VAL A 132 -9.68 15.88 11.92
C VAL A 132 -10.68 14.96 12.61
N THR A 133 -10.28 14.28 13.69
CA THR A 133 -11.14 13.46 14.56
C THR A 133 -12.27 12.73 13.81
N ALA A 134 -11.91 11.87 12.85
CA ALA A 134 -12.85 10.97 12.20
C ALA A 134 -12.82 9.57 12.82
N GLU A 135 -13.77 8.72 12.40
CA GLU A 135 -13.71 7.29 12.70
C GLU A 135 -12.50 6.68 11.97
N PRO A 136 -11.69 5.84 12.63
CA PRO A 136 -10.49 5.27 12.04
C PRO A 136 -10.85 4.40 10.82
N SER A 137 -10.04 4.50 9.77
CA SER A 137 -10.14 3.61 8.61
C SER A 137 -9.81 2.16 9.01
N ASP A 138 -10.31 1.19 8.25
CA ASP A 138 -9.97 -0.21 8.51
C ASP A 138 -8.48 -0.52 8.30
N VAL A 139 -7.78 0.30 7.51
CA VAL A 139 -6.35 0.15 7.20
C VAL A 139 -5.57 1.36 7.70
N TYR A 140 -4.49 1.09 8.42
CA TYR A 140 -3.50 2.06 8.83
C TYR A 140 -2.13 1.70 8.28
N PHE A 141 -1.47 2.67 7.66
CA PHE A 141 -0.12 2.55 7.17
C PHE A 141 0.79 3.51 7.92
N ASN A 142 1.88 3.00 8.48
CA ASN A 142 2.85 3.79 9.22
C ASN A 142 4.26 3.53 8.70
N TYR A 143 4.84 4.51 8.00
CA TYR A 143 6.26 4.52 7.67
C TYR A 143 7.04 5.31 8.71
N ILE A 144 7.71 4.59 9.61
CA ILE A 144 8.36 5.15 10.80
C ILE A 144 9.77 5.67 10.47
N GLY A 145 10.36 5.19 9.38
CA GLY A 145 11.76 5.46 9.06
C GLY A 145 12.71 4.68 9.96
N GLN A 146 13.77 5.32 10.44
CA GLN A 146 14.75 4.67 11.33
C GLN A 146 14.16 4.39 12.71
N ALA A 147 14.14 3.12 13.12
CA ALA A 147 13.68 2.73 14.44
C ALA A 147 14.60 3.36 15.50
N SER A 148 14.02 4.06 16.46
CA SER A 148 14.77 4.62 17.58
C SER A 148 15.18 3.52 18.55
N GLU A 149 16.48 3.45 18.87
CA GLU A 149 16.98 2.58 19.96
C GLU A 149 16.41 2.99 21.33
N GLN A 150 15.91 4.22 21.46
CA GLN A 150 15.41 4.79 22.71
C GLN A 150 13.92 4.51 22.93
N ALA A 151 13.18 4.18 21.88
CA ALA A 151 11.76 3.84 21.91
C ALA A 151 11.50 2.79 20.83
N PRO A 152 11.51 1.49 21.20
CA PRO A 152 11.29 0.42 20.24
C PRO A 152 9.97 0.65 19.50
N VAL A 153 9.96 0.50 18.18
CA VAL A 153 8.75 0.56 17.34
C VAL A 153 7.63 -0.38 17.84
N GLN A 154 8.02 -1.42 18.57
CA GLN A 154 7.16 -2.40 19.22
C GLN A 154 6.36 -1.83 20.40
N GLU A 155 6.71 -0.65 20.94
CA GLU A 155 6.06 -0.04 22.10
C GLU A 155 4.82 0.79 21.76
N THR A 156 4.62 1.22 20.49
CA THR A 156 3.34 1.79 20.08
C THR A 156 2.30 0.67 20.13
N PRO A 157 1.29 0.72 21.02
CA PRO A 157 0.34 -0.38 21.13
C PRO A 157 -0.37 -0.60 19.79
N PRO A 158 -0.55 -1.85 19.34
CA PRO A 158 -1.46 -2.14 18.24
C PRO A 158 -2.91 -1.88 18.69
N ALA A 159 -3.85 -1.94 17.75
CA ALA A 159 -5.28 -1.67 17.96
C ALA A 159 -5.59 -0.18 18.15
N LEU A 160 -5.08 0.67 17.25
CA LEU A 160 -5.49 2.09 17.16
C LEU A 160 -6.92 2.27 16.58
N GLY A 161 -7.72 1.20 16.55
CA GLY A 161 -9.06 1.15 15.96
C GLY A 161 -9.12 0.57 14.55
N HIS A 162 -7.96 0.33 13.93
CA HIS A 162 -7.86 -0.26 12.59
C HIS A 162 -7.94 -1.79 12.63
N ALA A 163 -8.47 -2.37 11.56
CA ALA A 163 -8.51 -3.83 11.40
C ALA A 163 -7.15 -4.38 10.96
N LEU A 164 -6.41 -3.62 10.15
CA LEU A 164 -5.09 -3.93 9.64
C LEU A 164 -4.16 -2.73 9.83
N GLU A 165 -3.03 -2.94 10.47
CA GLU A 165 -1.95 -1.95 10.58
C GLU A 165 -0.69 -2.50 9.92
N VAL A 166 -0.16 -1.76 8.95
CA VAL A 166 1.09 -2.05 8.27
C VAL A 166 2.13 -1.06 8.77
N ARG A 167 3.11 -1.54 9.53
CA ARG A 167 4.17 -0.71 10.11
C ARG A 167 5.49 -1.04 9.45
N VAL A 168 6.12 -0.05 8.84
CA VAL A 168 7.39 -0.18 8.13
C VAL A 168 8.44 0.65 8.84
N TYR A 169 9.58 0.06 9.14
CA TYR A 169 10.70 0.72 9.81
C TYR A 169 12.03 0.14 9.36
N ARG A 170 13.12 0.86 9.64
CA ARG A 170 14.49 0.41 9.43
C ARG A 170 15.10 0.00 10.75
N ALA A 171 15.72 -1.18 10.78
CA ALA A 171 16.48 -1.67 11.93
C ALA A 171 17.60 -2.59 11.43
N ASP A 172 18.78 -2.48 12.04
CA ASP A 172 19.97 -3.24 11.65
C ASP A 172 20.37 -3.11 10.17
N GLY A 173 20.02 -1.98 9.54
CA GLY A 173 20.29 -1.70 8.13
C GLY A 173 19.24 -2.23 7.15
N ASP A 174 18.31 -3.07 7.59
CA ASP A 174 17.27 -3.65 6.76
C ASP A 174 15.92 -2.96 6.94
N VAL A 175 15.04 -3.06 5.94
CA VAL A 175 13.62 -2.73 6.06
C VAL A 175 12.86 -3.89 6.73
N HIS A 176 12.06 -3.55 7.73
CA HIS A 176 11.19 -4.46 8.47
C HIS A 176 9.74 -4.04 8.25
N ILE A 177 8.87 -5.04 8.08
CA ILE A 177 7.44 -4.83 7.86
C ILE A 177 6.68 -5.70 8.84
N ASP A 178 5.92 -5.04 9.72
CA ASP A 178 5.06 -5.67 10.70
C ASP A 178 3.59 -5.49 10.32
N TRP A 179 2.89 -6.60 10.20
CA TRP A 179 1.46 -6.66 9.91
C TRP A 179 0.73 -6.98 11.22
N TRP A 180 0.07 -5.99 11.80
CA TRP A 180 -0.84 -6.20 12.91
C TRP A 180 -2.26 -6.31 12.39
N TYR A 181 -3.00 -7.32 12.82
CA TYR A 181 -4.35 -7.53 12.34
C TYR A 181 -5.28 -8.01 13.45
N ASP A 182 -6.53 -7.56 13.39
CA ASP A 182 -7.59 -8.03 14.27
C ASP A 182 -8.03 -9.44 13.85
N THR A 183 -7.71 -10.44 14.66
CA THR A 183 -8.05 -11.86 14.40
C THR A 183 -9.54 -12.13 14.42
N THR A 184 -10.35 -11.16 14.86
CA THR A 184 -11.82 -11.27 14.80
C THR A 184 -12.37 -10.79 13.44
N ARG A 185 -11.57 -10.05 12.67
CA ARG A 185 -11.93 -9.47 11.37
C ARG A 185 -11.14 -10.09 10.21
N PHE A 186 -9.99 -10.69 10.47
CA PHE A 186 -9.12 -11.33 9.48
C PHE A 186 -8.87 -12.80 9.78
N GLU A 187 -8.86 -13.60 8.73
CA GLU A 187 -8.23 -14.91 8.73
C GLU A 187 -6.71 -14.75 8.56
N ALA A 188 -5.93 -15.57 9.27
CA ALA A 188 -4.47 -15.47 9.24
C ALA A 188 -3.89 -15.65 7.82
N TYR A 189 -4.47 -16.56 7.03
CA TYR A 189 -4.01 -16.83 5.66
C TYR A 189 -4.17 -15.62 4.74
N THR A 190 -5.17 -14.77 4.97
CA THR A 190 -5.38 -13.54 4.18
C THR A 190 -4.22 -12.57 4.40
N VAL A 191 -3.77 -12.43 5.66
CA VAL A 191 -2.66 -11.54 6.01
C VAL A 191 -1.32 -12.12 5.59
N GLU A 192 -1.16 -13.44 5.64
CA GLU A 192 -0.01 -14.14 5.05
C GLU A 192 0.10 -13.83 3.56
N GLU A 193 -0.98 -14.02 2.79
CA GLU A 193 -1.00 -13.72 1.35
C GLU A 193 -0.73 -12.23 1.08
N LEU A 194 -1.32 -11.31 1.85
CA LEU A 194 -1.01 -9.87 1.76
C LEU A 194 0.50 -9.61 1.94
N SER A 195 1.12 -10.23 2.94
CA SER A 195 2.55 -10.06 3.21
C SER A 195 3.46 -10.60 2.10
N GLU A 196 3.05 -11.68 1.43
CA GLU A 196 3.77 -12.26 0.30
C GLU A 196 3.62 -11.39 -0.95
N GLN A 197 2.38 -10.98 -1.27
CA GLN A 197 2.10 -10.12 -2.40
C GLN A 197 2.70 -8.73 -2.25
N PHE A 198 2.86 -8.21 -1.03
CA PHE A 198 3.55 -6.94 -0.76
C PHE A 198 4.98 -6.94 -1.24
N ARG A 199 5.74 -8.00 -0.98
CA ARG A 199 7.12 -8.10 -1.46
C ARG A 199 7.19 -8.09 -3.00
N LEU A 200 6.29 -8.84 -3.64
CA LEU A 200 6.20 -8.88 -5.10
C LEU A 200 5.78 -7.54 -5.70
N ALA A 201 4.83 -6.84 -5.07
CA ALA A 201 4.38 -5.53 -5.50
C ALA A 201 5.47 -4.46 -5.30
N LEU A 202 6.24 -4.53 -4.22
CA LEU A 202 7.32 -3.61 -3.96
C LEU A 202 8.44 -3.76 -5.00
N ILE A 203 8.87 -4.99 -5.30
CA ILE A 203 9.85 -5.25 -6.37
C ILE A 203 9.35 -4.72 -7.72
N GLU A 204 8.06 -4.91 -8.02
CA GLU A 204 7.48 -4.35 -9.24
C GLU A 204 7.57 -2.81 -9.26
N MET A 205 7.19 -2.13 -8.16
CA MET A 205 7.25 -0.67 -8.10
C MET A 205 8.69 -0.14 -8.21
N THR A 206 9.69 -0.86 -7.70
CA THR A 206 11.09 -0.44 -7.74
C THR A 206 11.78 -0.76 -9.07
N SER A 207 11.39 -1.85 -9.74
CA SER A 207 12.03 -2.32 -10.97
C SER A 207 11.41 -1.77 -12.25
N ASP A 208 10.08 -1.64 -12.31
CA ASP A 208 9.37 -1.29 -13.55
C ASP A 208 9.08 0.21 -13.69
N ALA A 209 9.25 0.97 -12.60
CA ALA A 209 9.05 2.40 -12.62
C ALA A 209 10.18 3.15 -13.32
N LEU A 210 9.83 4.23 -13.99
CA LEU A 210 10.74 5.13 -14.69
C LEU A 210 10.67 6.52 -14.05
N PRO A 211 11.79 7.27 -14.01
CA PRO A 211 11.79 8.62 -13.48
C PRO A 211 10.87 9.51 -14.32
N PRO A 212 10.22 10.52 -13.72
CA PRO A 212 9.40 11.47 -14.45
C PRO A 212 10.22 12.17 -15.56
N GLN A 213 9.65 12.26 -16.77
CA GLN A 213 10.27 12.94 -17.91
C GLN A 213 10.03 14.46 -17.92
#